data_AF-A0A8H6VIN5-F1
#
_entry.id   AF-A0A8H6VIN5-F1
#
_cell.length_a   1.000
_cell.length_b   1.000
_cell.length_c   1.000
_cell.angle_alpha   90.00
_cell.angle_beta   90.00
_cell.angle_gamma   90.00
#
_symmetry.space_group_name_H-M   'P 1'
#
loop_
_entity.id
_entity.type
_entity.pdbx_description
1 polymer ?
#
loop_
_entity_poly.entity_id
_entity_poly.type
_entity_poly.pdbx_seq_one_letter_code
_entity_poly.pdbx_strand_id
1 'polypeptide(L)'
;MFVIRYPSLLVLILVPTTFLGRCRGLRGPSLLPACLDPWTRTSPSDDSMGGIQELLAKRKRLASQAKSEAKASFNSTVVKSPQVMDLEPEMAEQARKKFYGDKRFSDFTVICHGKEYHVHRVLVSTQSKWFEACCTAPFKEAADRSVTLHEDDPVAIEKMFQYFYQGEYDTIITATPPKLEEKGPSNAIQLHAYVYVVAEKYDCPTLRDQALEGFRDQISIGGFLRLRGAVLAAYQQVELPESVKALKAAVLEGWVGFDKIGFHEREVRQLFKDVPEFAEDLAFGYLTAPKGFFLPSYDPIYMT
;
A
#
# COMPACT_ATOMS: atom_id res chain seq x y z
N MET A 1 7.70 -22.96 24.56
CA MET A 1 7.65 -21.59 25.11
C MET A 1 8.99 -20.93 24.82
N PHE A 2 9.10 -20.24 23.67
CA PHE A 2 10.30 -19.49 23.30
C PHE A 2 9.87 -18.04 23.07
N VAL A 3 10.28 -17.17 23.99
CA VAL A 3 10.12 -15.72 23.94
C VAL A 3 11.37 -15.18 23.23
N ILE A 4 11.22 -14.72 21.99
CA ILE A 4 12.30 -14.00 21.31
C ILE A 4 12.10 -12.51 21.61
N ARG A 5 13.01 -11.95 22.41
CA ARG A 5 13.12 -10.51 22.71
C ARG A 5 13.79 -9.81 21.53
N TYR A 6 13.15 -8.75 21.01
CA TYR A 6 13.76 -7.81 20.08
C TYR A 6 14.63 -6.77 20.83
N PRO A 7 15.83 -6.41 20.34
CA PRO A 7 16.55 -5.26 20.85
C PRO A 7 16.13 -3.97 20.12
N SER A 8 15.89 -2.94 20.91
CA SER A 8 15.55 -1.57 20.53
C SER A 8 16.70 -0.88 19.79
N LEU A 9 16.42 -0.20 18.68
CA LEU A 9 17.36 0.70 18.01
C LEU A 9 16.75 2.10 17.88
N LEU A 10 17.34 3.02 18.66
CA LEU A 10 17.20 4.47 18.59
C LEU A 10 17.65 4.98 17.21
N VAL A 11 16.82 5.76 16.53
CA VAL A 11 17.23 6.54 15.35
C VAL A 11 17.54 7.97 15.80
N LEU A 12 18.83 8.30 15.88
CA LEU A 12 19.36 9.65 16.01
C LEU A 12 19.40 10.31 14.62
N ILE A 13 18.65 11.40 14.45
CA ILE A 13 18.69 12.25 13.26
C ILE A 13 19.92 13.16 13.36
N LEU A 14 20.92 12.95 12.49
CA LEU A 14 22.06 13.84 12.31
C LEU A 14 21.84 14.71 11.06
N VAL A 15 21.78 16.03 11.26
CA VAL A 15 21.81 17.06 10.22
C VAL A 15 23.28 17.28 9.80
N PRO A 16 23.64 17.25 8.51
CA PRO A 16 24.98 17.60 8.08
C PRO A 16 25.12 19.11 7.84
N THR A 17 25.82 19.78 8.76
CA THR A 17 26.49 21.06 8.50
C THR A 17 27.94 20.80 8.09
N THR A 18 28.28 21.18 6.86
CA THR A 18 29.65 21.32 6.32
C THR A 18 29.58 22.52 5.36
N PHE A 19 30.51 23.49 5.30
CA PHE A 19 31.94 23.40 5.49
C PHE A 19 32.52 24.82 5.69
N LEU A 20 33.54 24.92 6.54
CA LEU A 20 34.22 26.14 7.00
C LEU A 20 35.53 26.40 6.21
N GLY A 21 35.91 27.68 6.16
CA GLY A 21 37.30 28.14 6.00
C GLY A 21 37.65 28.65 4.59
N ARG A 22 38.35 29.77 4.39
CA ARG A 22 39.31 30.45 5.27
C ARG A 22 39.78 31.72 4.55
N CYS A 23 39.77 32.89 5.19
CA CYS A 23 40.71 33.99 4.89
C CYS A 23 41.00 34.79 6.16
N ARG A 24 42.29 35.02 6.38
CA ARG A 24 42.94 35.51 7.61
C ARG A 24 42.65 36.99 7.91
N GLY A 25 42.51 37.34 9.19
CA GLY A 25 42.80 38.69 9.73
C GLY A 25 44.32 38.97 9.75
N LEU A 26 44.89 40.14 10.04
CA LEU A 26 44.51 41.35 10.76
C LEU A 26 45.49 42.46 10.32
N ARG A 27 45.08 43.73 10.34
CA ARG A 27 45.84 44.91 10.80
C ARG A 27 44.95 46.17 10.65
N GLY A 28 44.65 46.85 11.75
CA GLY A 28 43.94 48.15 11.77
C GLY A 28 44.92 49.32 11.57
N PRO A 29 44.65 50.53 12.12
CA PRO A 29 43.38 51.24 12.30
C PRO A 29 43.42 52.63 11.61
N SER A 30 42.36 53.42 11.83
CA SER A 30 42.28 54.89 11.66
C SER A 30 42.19 55.47 10.25
N LEU A 31 41.07 56.13 9.96
CA LEU A 31 40.93 57.58 9.75
C LEU A 31 39.61 57.86 9.02
N LEU A 32 38.63 58.42 9.74
CA LEU A 32 37.62 59.29 9.12
C LEU A 32 38.33 60.60 8.72
N PRO A 33 37.91 61.24 7.61
CA PRO A 33 36.91 62.30 7.71
C PRO A 33 35.80 62.10 6.67
N ALA A 34 34.52 62.26 7.04
CA ALA A 34 33.80 63.53 7.00
C ALA A 34 33.76 64.17 5.60
N CYS A 35 32.54 64.22 5.06
CA CYS A 35 31.90 65.38 4.41
C CYS A 35 31.26 65.09 3.04
N LEU A 36 30.02 65.56 2.96
CA LEU A 36 29.29 66.04 1.78
C LEU A 36 28.56 65.00 0.94
N ASP A 37 27.28 64.81 1.26
CA ASP A 37 26.26 64.93 0.22
C ASP A 37 26.38 66.31 -0.42
N PRO A 38 26.24 66.41 -1.75
CA PRO A 38 24.95 66.91 -2.20
C PRO A 38 24.41 66.19 -3.42
N TRP A 39 23.12 65.97 -3.39
CA TRP A 39 22.25 65.80 -4.53
C TRP A 39 22.62 66.76 -5.68
N THR A 40 23.37 66.28 -6.68
CA THR A 40 23.36 66.86 -8.02
C THR A 40 22.41 66.08 -8.89
N ARG A 41 21.22 66.64 -8.94
CA ARG A 41 20.14 66.41 -9.88
C ARG A 41 20.68 66.56 -11.32
N THR A 42 20.83 65.45 -12.03
CA THR A 42 20.64 65.41 -13.48
C THR A 42 19.64 64.31 -13.78
N SER A 43 18.37 64.70 -13.87
CA SER A 43 17.32 63.93 -14.51
C SER A 43 17.78 63.59 -15.94
N PRO A 44 17.76 62.31 -16.36
CA PRO A 44 17.99 61.97 -17.76
C PRO A 44 16.87 62.60 -18.60
N SER A 45 17.24 63.27 -19.69
CA SER A 45 16.28 63.69 -20.71
C SER A 45 15.54 62.48 -21.28
N ASP A 46 14.27 62.70 -21.66
CA ASP A 46 13.29 61.69 -22.10
C ASP A 46 13.70 60.87 -23.35
N ASP A 47 14.83 61.16 -23.99
CA ASP A 47 15.39 60.37 -25.09
C ASP A 47 16.20 59.13 -24.65
N SER A 48 16.40 58.92 -23.34
CA SER A 48 17.23 57.82 -22.82
C SER A 48 16.45 56.56 -22.38
N MET A 49 15.12 56.66 -22.22
CA MET A 49 14.29 55.53 -21.77
C MET A 49 14.03 54.49 -22.85
N GLY A 50 14.01 54.88 -24.13
CA GLY A 50 13.89 53.95 -25.27
C GLY A 50 15.12 53.05 -25.41
N GLY A 51 16.32 53.61 -25.27
CA GLY A 51 17.57 52.86 -25.39
C GLY A 51 17.79 51.83 -24.27
N ILE A 52 17.38 52.14 -23.04
CA ILE A 52 17.49 51.19 -21.91
C ILE A 52 16.52 50.02 -22.09
N GLN A 53 15.28 50.27 -22.54
CA GLN A 53 14.31 49.20 -22.81
C GLN A 53 14.75 48.31 -23.97
N GLU A 54 15.33 48.89 -25.03
CA GLU A 54 15.86 48.14 -26.17
C GLU A 54 17.07 47.28 -25.79
N LEU A 55 17.97 47.79 -24.95
CA LEU A 55 19.09 47.02 -24.40
C LEU A 55 18.63 45.87 -23.49
N LEU A 56 17.60 46.08 -22.68
CA LEU A 56 17.00 45.03 -21.84
C LEU A 56 16.32 43.95 -22.69
N ALA A 57 15.61 44.34 -23.75
CA ALA A 57 15.00 43.40 -24.69
C ALA A 57 16.06 42.58 -25.44
N LYS A 58 17.15 43.23 -25.88
CA LYS A 58 18.29 42.57 -26.54
C LYS A 58 18.98 41.58 -25.60
N ARG A 59 19.17 41.93 -24.33
CA ARG A 59 19.73 41.03 -23.30
C ARG A 59 18.84 39.82 -23.03
N LYS A 60 17.51 39.98 -23.01
CA LYS A 60 16.57 38.85 -22.87
C LYS A 60 16.64 37.90 -24.07
N ARG A 61 16.75 38.41 -25.30
CA ARG A 61 16.87 37.59 -26.52
C ARG A 61 18.18 36.79 -26.55
N LEU A 62 19.30 37.42 -26.20
CA LEU A 62 20.59 36.74 -26.10
C LEU A 62 20.59 35.66 -25.00
N ALA A 63 19.92 35.92 -23.88
CA ALA A 63 19.76 34.92 -22.81
C ALA A 63 18.88 33.74 -23.24
N SER A 64 17.82 33.96 -24.03
CA SER A 64 17.02 32.86 -24.58
C SER A 64 17.79 32.06 -25.62
N GLN A 65 18.61 32.72 -26.44
CA GLN A 65 19.40 32.07 -27.48
C GLN A 65 20.55 31.24 -26.89
N ALA A 66 21.23 31.77 -25.87
CA ALA A 66 22.24 31.01 -25.12
C ALA A 66 21.64 29.79 -24.39
N LYS A 67 20.40 29.91 -23.87
CA LYS A 67 19.68 28.77 -23.28
C LYS A 67 19.30 27.72 -24.32
N SER A 68 18.90 28.11 -25.53
CA SER A 68 18.58 27.16 -26.60
C SER A 68 19.83 26.47 -27.15
N GLU A 69 20.94 27.19 -27.28
CA GLU A 69 22.21 26.64 -27.76
C GLU A 69 22.84 25.70 -26.72
N ALA A 70 22.77 26.04 -25.43
CA ALA A 70 23.18 25.15 -24.35
C ALA A 70 22.33 23.87 -24.30
N LYS A 71 21.01 23.98 -24.54
CA LYS A 71 20.09 22.82 -24.60
C LYS A 71 20.33 21.96 -25.84
N ALA A 72 20.66 22.57 -26.98
CA ALA A 72 21.02 21.86 -28.21
C ALA A 72 22.37 21.15 -28.10
N SER A 73 23.35 21.78 -27.45
CA SER A 73 24.68 21.19 -27.20
C SER A 73 24.59 20.01 -26.20
N PHE A 74 23.76 20.14 -25.15
CA PHE A 74 23.52 19.08 -24.17
C PHE A 74 22.84 17.85 -24.79
N ASN A 75 21.87 18.04 -25.69
CA ASN A 75 21.22 16.93 -26.40
C ASN A 75 22.15 16.23 -27.41
N SER A 76 23.24 16.86 -27.83
CA SER A 76 24.21 16.28 -28.78
C SER A 76 25.32 15.46 -28.10
N THR A 77 25.52 15.58 -26.79
CA THR A 77 26.61 14.91 -26.05
C THR A 77 26.15 13.80 -25.10
N VAL A 78 24.88 13.39 -25.16
CA VAL A 78 24.43 12.15 -24.53
C VAL A 78 25.01 10.97 -25.32
N VAL A 79 26.21 10.55 -24.92
CA VAL A 79 26.70 9.20 -25.15
C VAL A 79 25.62 8.28 -24.59
N LYS A 80 24.90 7.58 -25.47
CA LYS A 80 23.94 6.55 -25.07
C LYS A 80 24.72 5.56 -24.21
N SER A 81 24.44 5.58 -22.91
CA SER A 81 24.90 4.53 -22.01
C SER A 81 24.48 3.17 -22.59
N PRO A 82 25.26 2.09 -22.39
CA PRO A 82 24.87 0.78 -22.86
C PRO A 82 23.46 0.50 -22.35
N GLN A 83 22.55 0.17 -23.27
CA GLN A 83 21.19 -0.19 -22.93
C GLN A 83 21.26 -1.43 -22.05
N VAL A 84 21.14 -1.24 -20.73
CA VAL A 84 20.65 -2.30 -19.87
C VAL A 84 19.29 -2.64 -20.46
N MET A 85 19.07 -3.89 -20.85
CA MET A 85 17.75 -4.33 -21.29
C MET A 85 16.81 -4.16 -20.11
N ASP A 86 16.11 -3.04 -20.09
CA ASP A 86 14.90 -2.84 -19.31
C ASP A 86 13.92 -3.91 -19.85
N LEU A 87 13.89 -5.08 -19.22
CA LEU A 87 12.83 -6.05 -19.42
C LEU A 87 11.54 -5.33 -19.11
N GLU A 88 10.80 -4.92 -20.15
CA GLU A 88 9.55 -4.22 -19.93
C GLU A 88 8.64 -5.07 -19.03
N PRO A 89 8.05 -4.47 -17.97
CA PRO A 89 7.30 -5.19 -16.94
C PRO A 89 6.13 -6.02 -17.52
N GLU A 90 5.60 -5.63 -18.68
CA GLU A 90 4.52 -6.34 -19.38
C GLU A 90 4.93 -7.74 -19.87
N MET A 91 6.15 -7.91 -20.38
CA MET A 91 6.60 -9.22 -20.88
C MET A 91 6.74 -10.23 -19.75
N ALA A 92 7.23 -9.79 -18.59
CA ALA A 92 7.33 -10.63 -17.41
C ALA A 92 5.94 -11.02 -16.87
N GLU A 93 4.98 -10.10 -16.90
CA GLU A 93 3.60 -10.38 -16.51
C GLU A 93 2.92 -11.38 -17.45
N GLN A 94 3.03 -11.17 -18.77
CA GLN A 94 2.49 -12.10 -19.77
C GLN A 94 3.09 -13.51 -19.62
N ALA A 95 4.39 -13.59 -19.34
CA ALA A 95 5.05 -14.86 -19.10
C ALA A 95 4.47 -15.58 -17.87
N ARG A 96 4.30 -14.88 -16.75
CA ARG A 96 3.67 -15.45 -15.54
C ARG A 96 2.25 -15.90 -15.82
N LYS A 97 1.41 -15.03 -16.40
CA LYS A 97 0.00 -15.32 -16.73
C LYS A 97 -0.15 -16.56 -17.61
N LYS A 98 0.75 -16.75 -18.59
CA LYS A 98 0.76 -17.91 -19.50
C LYS A 98 0.91 -19.26 -18.79
N PHE A 99 1.66 -19.32 -17.70
CA PHE A 99 1.93 -20.58 -16.98
C PHE A 99 0.89 -20.91 -15.90
N TYR A 100 -0.11 -20.06 -15.69
CA TYR A 100 -1.19 -20.34 -14.75
C TYR A 100 -2.03 -21.53 -15.22
N GLY A 101 -2.08 -22.60 -14.41
CA GLY A 101 -2.79 -23.84 -14.75
C GLY A 101 -2.09 -24.73 -15.79
N ASP A 102 -0.92 -24.33 -16.29
CA ASP A 102 -0.10 -25.16 -17.18
C ASP A 102 0.81 -26.06 -16.36
N LYS A 103 0.81 -27.37 -16.66
CA LYS A 103 1.68 -28.35 -15.99
C LYS A 103 3.11 -28.32 -16.54
N ARG A 104 3.34 -27.73 -17.71
CA ARG A 104 4.68 -27.67 -18.32
C ARG A 104 5.61 -26.84 -17.43
N PHE A 105 6.78 -27.39 -17.12
CA PHE A 105 7.80 -26.79 -16.24
C PHE A 105 7.40 -26.62 -14.77
N SER A 106 6.22 -27.11 -14.37
CA SER A 106 5.89 -27.22 -12.95
C SER A 106 6.83 -28.21 -12.26
N ASP A 107 7.34 -27.82 -11.10
CA ASP A 107 8.36 -28.55 -10.34
C ASP A 107 7.97 -28.77 -8.88
N PHE A 108 6.74 -28.40 -8.52
CA PHE A 108 6.17 -28.58 -7.18
C PHE A 108 4.66 -28.81 -7.25
N THR A 109 4.14 -29.63 -6.34
CA THR A 109 2.70 -29.96 -6.28
C THR A 109 2.13 -29.61 -4.91
N VAL A 110 1.13 -28.74 -4.88
CA VAL A 110 0.38 -28.40 -3.66
C VAL A 110 -0.94 -29.13 -3.68
N ILE A 111 -1.25 -29.86 -2.61
CA ILE A 111 -2.47 -30.67 -2.51
C ILE A 111 -3.35 -30.04 -1.44
N CYS A 112 -4.58 -29.65 -1.78
CA CYS A 112 -5.53 -29.06 -0.83
C CYS A 112 -6.87 -29.80 -0.96
N HIS A 113 -7.34 -30.43 0.13
CA HIS A 113 -8.56 -31.25 0.14
C HIS A 113 -8.71 -32.21 -1.06
N GLY A 114 -7.61 -32.83 -1.51
CA GLY A 114 -7.57 -33.75 -2.64
C GLY A 114 -7.53 -33.09 -4.04
N LYS A 115 -7.59 -31.76 -4.14
CA LYS A 115 -7.31 -31.01 -5.37
C LYS A 115 -5.80 -30.75 -5.47
N GLU A 116 -5.22 -31.15 -6.59
CA GLU A 116 -3.80 -30.96 -6.86
C GLU A 116 -3.56 -29.69 -7.70
N TYR A 117 -2.63 -28.87 -7.24
CA TYR A 117 -2.16 -27.65 -7.90
C TYR A 117 -0.70 -27.84 -8.28
N HIS A 118 -0.42 -27.98 -9.57
CA HIS A 118 0.96 -28.02 -10.05
C HIS A 118 1.46 -26.59 -10.24
N VAL A 119 2.53 -26.24 -9.52
CA VAL A 119 3.04 -24.87 -9.44
C VAL A 119 4.54 -24.83 -9.75
N HIS A 120 5.00 -23.62 -10.08
CA HIS A 120 6.39 -23.34 -10.37
C HIS A 120 7.05 -22.72 -9.13
N ARG A 121 8.05 -23.40 -8.57
CA ARG A 121 8.76 -22.98 -7.34
C ARG A 121 9.25 -21.56 -7.42
N VAL A 122 9.83 -21.18 -8.56
CA VAL A 122 10.33 -19.82 -8.77
C VAL A 122 9.23 -18.76 -8.60
N LEU A 123 7.99 -19.03 -9.02
CA LEU A 123 6.90 -18.08 -8.92
C LEU A 123 6.34 -18.02 -7.49
N VAL A 124 6.11 -19.16 -6.87
CA VAL A 124 5.52 -19.22 -5.52
C VAL A 124 6.51 -18.73 -4.45
N SER A 125 7.79 -19.06 -4.56
CA SER A 125 8.84 -18.60 -3.64
C SER A 125 9.08 -17.09 -3.76
N THR A 126 8.83 -16.49 -4.92
CA THR A 126 8.96 -15.03 -5.07
C THR A 126 7.85 -14.27 -4.32
N GLN A 127 6.67 -14.88 -4.18
CA GLN A 127 5.49 -14.23 -3.60
C GLN A 127 5.29 -14.56 -2.11
N SER A 128 5.88 -15.65 -1.64
CA SER A 128 5.68 -16.16 -0.28
C SER A 128 6.98 -16.67 0.32
N LYS A 129 7.35 -16.12 1.48
CA LYS A 129 8.51 -16.59 2.24
C LYS A 129 8.29 -17.98 2.82
N TRP A 130 7.05 -18.34 3.13
CA TRP A 130 6.72 -19.68 3.58
C TRP A 130 6.97 -20.70 2.46
N PHE A 131 6.51 -20.43 1.23
CA PHE A 131 6.79 -21.31 0.09
C PHE A 131 8.27 -21.33 -0.27
N GLU A 132 8.99 -20.21 -0.13
CA GLU A 132 10.44 -20.16 -0.27
C GLU A 132 11.12 -21.13 0.70
N ALA A 133 10.80 -21.05 2.00
CA ALA A 133 11.33 -21.95 3.01
C ALA A 133 10.92 -23.42 2.74
N CYS A 134 9.66 -23.66 2.42
CA CYS A 134 9.12 -24.99 2.08
C CYS A 134 9.88 -25.62 0.89
N CYS A 135 10.29 -24.81 -0.09
CA CYS A 135 11.02 -25.27 -1.26
C CYS A 135 12.53 -25.43 -1.05
N THR A 136 13.14 -24.70 -0.11
CA THR A 136 14.62 -24.57 -0.02
C THR A 136 15.22 -25.22 1.21
N ALA A 137 14.48 -25.25 2.32
CA ALA A 137 14.95 -25.82 3.57
C ALA A 137 14.99 -27.36 3.50
N PRO A 138 15.80 -28.03 4.34
CA PRO A 138 15.96 -29.48 4.35
C PRO A 138 14.76 -30.20 5.00
N PHE A 139 13.54 -29.82 4.61
CA PHE A 139 12.31 -30.45 5.04
C PHE A 139 11.84 -31.52 4.05
N LYS A 140 10.88 -32.35 4.47
CA LYS A 140 10.37 -33.46 3.67
C LYS A 140 9.69 -32.97 2.40
N GLU A 141 9.02 -31.84 2.48
CA GLU A 141 8.29 -31.17 1.41
C GLU A 141 9.21 -30.78 0.25
N ALA A 142 10.42 -30.28 0.56
CA ALA A 142 11.43 -29.95 -0.44
C ALA A 142 11.95 -31.20 -1.16
N ALA A 143 12.10 -32.32 -0.44
CA ALA A 143 12.54 -33.59 -0.99
C ALA A 143 11.46 -34.26 -1.86
N ASP A 144 10.22 -34.30 -1.34
CA ASP A 144 9.06 -34.92 -2.00
C ASP A 144 8.49 -34.04 -3.12
N ARG A 145 8.95 -32.78 -3.23
CA ARG A 145 8.44 -31.76 -4.16
C ARG A 145 6.92 -31.59 -4.10
N SER A 146 6.37 -31.79 -2.92
CA SER A 146 4.95 -31.66 -2.69
C SER A 146 4.64 -31.28 -1.24
N VAL A 147 3.52 -30.61 -1.05
CA VAL A 147 3.01 -30.24 0.27
C VAL A 147 1.50 -30.37 0.30
N THR A 148 0.97 -30.86 1.42
CA THR A 148 -0.48 -31.04 1.60
C THR A 148 -1.01 -30.05 2.63
N LEU A 149 -1.99 -29.24 2.22
CA LEU A 149 -2.66 -28.23 3.02
C LEU A 149 -4.01 -28.80 3.48
N HIS A 150 -4.04 -29.32 4.71
CA HIS A 150 -5.20 -30.06 5.24
C HIS A 150 -6.27 -29.17 5.90
N GLU A 151 -5.88 -27.96 6.30
CA GLU A 151 -6.70 -27.07 7.14
C GLU A 151 -7.18 -25.82 6.39
N ASP A 152 -6.84 -25.70 5.10
CA ASP A 152 -7.07 -24.47 4.34
C ASP A 152 -8.17 -24.65 3.31
N ASP A 153 -9.00 -23.63 3.16
CA ASP A 153 -10.10 -23.64 2.20
C ASP A 153 -9.55 -23.66 0.75
N PRO A 154 -10.02 -24.61 -0.10
CA PRO A 154 -9.51 -24.78 -1.45
C PRO A 154 -9.84 -23.58 -2.36
N VAL A 155 -10.91 -22.83 -2.07
CA VAL A 155 -11.27 -21.62 -2.82
C VAL A 155 -10.25 -20.52 -2.54
N ALA A 156 -9.92 -20.30 -1.27
CA ALA A 156 -8.94 -19.30 -0.87
C ALA A 156 -7.53 -19.61 -1.42
N ILE A 157 -7.12 -20.89 -1.37
CA ILE A 157 -5.84 -21.35 -1.95
C ILE A 157 -5.81 -21.15 -3.47
N GLU A 158 -6.92 -21.42 -4.17
CA GLU A 158 -7.02 -21.17 -5.61
C GLU A 158 -6.86 -19.68 -5.95
N LYS A 159 -7.48 -18.78 -5.18
CA LYS A 159 -7.31 -17.33 -5.38
C LYS A 159 -5.90 -16.85 -5.06
N MET A 160 -5.24 -17.43 -4.05
CA MET A 160 -3.83 -17.15 -3.78
C MET A 160 -2.94 -17.51 -4.98
N PHE A 161 -3.14 -18.69 -5.59
CA PHE A 161 -2.38 -19.05 -6.79
C PHE A 161 -2.76 -18.20 -8.00
N GLN A 162 -4.03 -17.83 -8.17
CA GLN A 162 -4.42 -16.89 -9.21
C GLN A 162 -3.63 -15.58 -9.09
N TYR A 163 -3.54 -15.04 -7.89
CA TYR A 163 -2.75 -13.84 -7.59
C TYR A 163 -1.26 -14.01 -7.91
N PHE A 164 -0.62 -15.13 -7.52
CA PHE A 164 0.81 -15.32 -7.76
C PHE A 164 1.20 -15.27 -9.24
N TYR A 165 0.31 -15.68 -10.14
CA TYR A 165 0.58 -15.70 -11.58
C TYR A 165 0.04 -14.44 -12.29
N GLN A 166 -1.08 -13.89 -11.83
CA GLN A 166 -1.80 -12.82 -12.53
C GLN A 166 -1.61 -11.44 -11.90
N GLY A 167 -1.19 -11.35 -10.63
CA GLY A 167 -1.08 -10.12 -9.85
C GLY A 167 -2.40 -9.63 -9.26
N GLU A 168 -3.49 -10.32 -9.56
CA GLU A 168 -4.84 -10.06 -9.06
C GLU A 168 -5.61 -11.38 -8.97
N TYR A 169 -6.69 -11.39 -8.20
CA TYR A 169 -7.61 -12.52 -8.15
C TYR A 169 -9.04 -12.00 -8.30
N ASP A 170 -9.89 -12.77 -8.96
CA ASP A 170 -11.29 -12.40 -9.11
C ASP A 170 -12.11 -12.84 -7.87
N THR A 171 -13.27 -12.23 -7.69
CA THR A 171 -14.18 -12.55 -6.59
C THR A 171 -15.20 -13.64 -6.96
N ILE A 172 -14.97 -14.40 -8.03
CA ILE A 172 -15.88 -15.44 -8.51
C ILE A 172 -15.62 -16.72 -7.72
N ILE A 173 -16.64 -17.19 -7.01
CA ILE A 173 -16.61 -18.44 -6.24
C ILE A 173 -17.12 -19.56 -7.16
N THR A 174 -16.20 -20.28 -7.79
CA THR A 174 -16.50 -21.36 -8.75
C THR A 174 -16.43 -22.75 -8.13
N ALA A 175 -15.79 -22.88 -6.97
CA ALA A 175 -15.54 -24.15 -6.34
C ALA A 175 -16.71 -24.56 -5.44
N THR A 176 -17.53 -25.49 -5.92
CA THR A 176 -18.28 -26.39 -5.03
C THR A 176 -17.29 -27.45 -4.52
N PRO A 177 -16.98 -27.52 -3.21
CA PRO A 177 -16.13 -28.58 -2.71
C PRO A 177 -16.80 -29.95 -2.95
N PRO A 178 -16.07 -30.97 -3.41
CA PRO A 178 -16.61 -32.32 -3.45
C PRO A 178 -16.77 -32.82 -2.01
N LYS A 179 -18.03 -32.86 -1.54
CA LYS A 179 -18.49 -33.61 -0.34
C LYS A 179 -18.05 -33.13 1.06
N LEU A 180 -17.83 -31.85 1.29
CA LEU A 180 -17.68 -31.34 2.67
C LEU A 180 -18.74 -30.27 2.94
N GLU A 181 -19.56 -30.50 3.97
CA GLU A 181 -20.49 -29.52 4.57
C GLU A 181 -19.71 -28.39 5.29
N GLU A 182 -18.69 -27.83 4.65
CA GLU A 182 -17.74 -26.91 5.27
C GLU A 182 -18.03 -25.45 4.97
N LYS A 183 -17.71 -24.61 5.96
CA LYS A 183 -17.84 -23.15 6.02
C LYS A 183 -16.95 -22.45 4.97
N GLY A 184 -17.08 -22.72 3.69
CA GLY A 184 -16.34 -22.01 2.65
C GLY A 184 -16.83 -20.57 2.45
N PRO A 185 -16.06 -19.70 1.78
CA PRO A 185 -16.53 -18.37 1.41
C PRO A 185 -17.75 -18.46 0.49
N SER A 186 -18.86 -17.83 0.90
CA SER A 186 -20.13 -17.82 0.13
C SER A 186 -20.35 -16.56 -0.72
N ASN A 187 -19.60 -15.49 -0.42
CA ASN A 187 -19.70 -14.21 -1.10
C ASN A 187 -18.34 -13.52 -1.18
N ALA A 188 -18.24 -12.45 -1.98
CA ALA A 188 -16.99 -11.73 -2.20
C ALA A 188 -16.36 -11.20 -0.91
N ILE A 189 -17.16 -10.72 0.05
CA ILE A 189 -16.62 -10.16 1.29
C ILE A 189 -16.02 -11.24 2.20
N GLN A 190 -16.66 -12.41 2.30
CA GLN A 190 -16.08 -13.55 2.98
C GLN A 190 -14.82 -14.02 2.24
N LEU A 191 -14.86 -14.11 0.91
CA LEU A 191 -13.69 -14.52 0.13
C LEU A 191 -12.47 -13.65 0.43
N HIS A 192 -12.61 -12.32 0.46
CA HIS A 192 -11.49 -11.44 0.84
C HIS A 192 -10.97 -11.72 2.25
N ALA A 193 -11.84 -11.99 3.22
CA ALA A 193 -11.42 -12.37 4.58
C ALA A 193 -10.65 -13.71 4.58
N TYR A 194 -11.16 -14.73 3.86
CA TYR A 194 -10.49 -16.03 3.73
C TYR A 194 -9.12 -15.91 3.08
N VAL A 195 -9.02 -15.16 1.98
CA VAL A 195 -7.75 -14.91 1.28
C VAL A 195 -6.79 -14.13 2.17
N TYR A 196 -7.27 -13.16 2.95
CA TYR A 196 -6.45 -12.42 3.90
C TYR A 196 -5.80 -13.33 4.96
N VAL A 197 -6.57 -14.28 5.51
CA VAL A 197 -6.07 -15.25 6.50
C VAL A 197 -5.02 -16.17 5.89
N VAL A 198 -5.30 -16.72 4.70
CA VAL A 198 -4.36 -17.55 3.96
C VAL A 198 -3.09 -16.77 3.64
N ALA A 199 -3.21 -15.52 3.19
CA ALA A 199 -2.07 -14.68 2.87
C ALA A 199 -1.19 -14.39 4.10
N GLU A 200 -1.78 -14.18 5.28
CA GLU A 200 -0.99 -14.04 6.51
C GLU A 200 -0.33 -15.37 6.91
N LYS A 201 -1.07 -16.49 6.85
CA LYS A 201 -0.58 -17.83 7.19
C LYS A 201 0.66 -18.23 6.37
N TYR A 202 0.63 -17.91 5.08
CA TYR A 202 1.71 -18.23 4.13
C TYR A 202 2.71 -17.08 3.90
N ASP A 203 2.67 -16.02 4.72
CA ASP A 203 3.58 -14.86 4.65
C ASP A 203 3.66 -14.27 3.23
N CYS A 204 2.49 -13.83 2.74
CA CYS A 204 2.24 -13.21 1.44
C CYS A 204 1.75 -11.76 1.64
N PRO A 205 2.63 -10.81 1.99
CA PRO A 205 2.22 -9.46 2.41
C PRO A 205 1.46 -8.68 1.33
N THR A 206 1.86 -8.81 0.06
CA THR A 206 1.22 -8.09 -1.06
C THR A 206 -0.22 -8.58 -1.31
N LEU A 207 -0.44 -9.89 -1.26
CA LEU A 207 -1.76 -10.50 -1.36
C LEU A 207 -2.64 -10.12 -0.16
N ARG A 208 -2.05 -10.15 1.04
CA ARG A 208 -2.73 -9.77 2.27
C ARG A 208 -3.25 -8.34 2.19
N ASP A 209 -2.41 -7.41 1.78
CA ASP A 209 -2.76 -6.00 1.71
C ASP A 209 -3.87 -5.77 0.66
N GLN A 210 -3.78 -6.42 -0.52
CA GLN A 210 -4.83 -6.38 -1.54
C GLN A 210 -6.15 -6.99 -1.04
N ALA A 211 -6.10 -8.09 -0.30
CA ALA A 211 -7.30 -8.72 0.26
C ALA A 211 -7.97 -7.84 1.32
N LEU A 212 -7.20 -7.12 2.14
CA LEU A 212 -7.73 -6.17 3.10
C LEU A 212 -8.37 -4.96 2.42
N GLU A 213 -7.76 -4.45 1.36
CA GLU A 213 -8.32 -3.36 0.55
C GLU A 213 -9.64 -3.79 -0.10
N GLY A 214 -9.66 -4.94 -0.79
CA GLY A 214 -10.90 -5.48 -1.37
C GLY A 214 -11.99 -5.75 -0.32
N PHE A 215 -11.62 -6.18 0.88
CA PHE A 215 -12.55 -6.34 2.00
C PHE A 215 -13.17 -5.00 2.42
N ARG A 216 -12.35 -3.95 2.56
CA ARG A 216 -12.79 -2.58 2.88
C ARG A 216 -13.69 -2.00 1.80
N ASP A 217 -13.38 -2.25 0.53
CA ASP A 217 -14.20 -1.81 -0.60
C ASP A 217 -15.58 -2.47 -0.57
N GLN A 218 -15.64 -3.79 -0.31
CA GLN A 218 -16.91 -4.51 -0.17
C GLN A 218 -17.76 -3.99 0.99
N ILE A 219 -17.14 -3.54 2.08
CA ILE A 219 -17.85 -2.86 3.17
C ILE A 219 -18.34 -1.51 2.65
N SER A 220 -17.45 -0.65 2.16
CA SER A 220 -17.76 0.75 1.81
C SER A 220 -18.86 0.89 0.74
N ILE A 221 -18.90 -0.02 -0.24
CA ILE A 221 -19.89 -0.03 -1.33
C ILE A 221 -21.24 -0.64 -0.87
N GLY A 222 -21.23 -1.41 0.22
CA GLY A 222 -22.33 -2.30 0.59
C GLY A 222 -23.22 -1.77 1.71
N GLY A 223 -24.53 -1.99 1.64
CA GLY A 223 -25.44 -1.72 2.77
C GLY A 223 -25.30 -2.73 3.93
N PHE A 224 -26.24 -2.70 4.87
CA PHE A 224 -26.25 -3.55 6.09
C PHE A 224 -25.94 -5.04 5.82
N LEU A 225 -26.44 -5.60 4.71
CA LEU A 225 -26.19 -6.99 4.33
C LEU A 225 -24.69 -7.32 4.16
N ARG A 226 -23.92 -6.42 3.53
CA ARG A 226 -22.48 -6.61 3.33
C ARG A 226 -21.74 -6.45 4.64
N LEU A 227 -22.08 -5.44 5.44
CA LEU A 227 -21.53 -5.25 6.78
C LEU A 227 -21.79 -6.47 7.69
N ARG A 228 -23.01 -7.01 7.69
CA ARG A 228 -23.34 -8.24 8.41
C ARG A 228 -22.47 -9.40 7.95
N GLY A 229 -22.28 -9.57 6.63
CA GLY A 229 -21.36 -10.57 6.07
C GLY A 229 -19.92 -10.37 6.54
N ALA A 230 -19.45 -9.12 6.59
CA ALA A 230 -18.13 -8.73 7.07
C ALA A 230 -17.91 -9.11 8.54
N VAL A 231 -18.88 -8.78 9.40
CA VAL A 231 -18.85 -9.09 10.84
C VAL A 231 -18.77 -10.60 11.04
N LEU A 232 -19.65 -11.36 10.39
CA LEU A 232 -19.64 -12.82 10.50
C LEU A 232 -18.30 -13.41 10.02
N ALA A 233 -17.74 -12.88 8.92
CA ALA A 233 -16.43 -13.31 8.44
C ALA A 233 -15.31 -13.02 9.46
N ALA A 234 -15.19 -11.77 9.91
CA ALA A 234 -14.08 -11.33 10.76
C ALA A 234 -14.14 -11.91 12.19
N TYR A 235 -15.33 -12.17 12.73
CA TYR A 235 -15.51 -12.58 14.12
C TYR A 235 -15.73 -14.09 14.30
N GLN A 236 -16.25 -14.80 13.29
CA GLN A 236 -16.58 -16.22 13.43
C GLN A 236 -15.70 -17.16 12.57
N GLN A 237 -14.99 -16.65 11.57
CA GLN A 237 -14.26 -17.48 10.60
C GLN A 237 -12.73 -17.37 10.71
N VAL A 238 -12.20 -16.43 11.49
CA VAL A 238 -10.76 -16.16 11.54
C VAL A 238 -10.15 -16.55 12.89
N GLU A 239 -9.22 -17.50 12.86
CA GLU A 239 -8.53 -18.03 14.05
C GLU A 239 -7.20 -17.31 14.35
N LEU A 240 -6.62 -16.59 13.39
CA LEU A 240 -5.30 -15.95 13.53
C LEU A 240 -5.36 -14.59 14.26
N PRO A 241 -4.71 -14.43 15.44
CA PRO A 241 -4.92 -13.27 16.32
C PRO A 241 -4.56 -11.90 15.72
N GLU A 242 -3.52 -11.82 14.88
CA GLU A 242 -3.12 -10.56 14.24
C GLU A 242 -4.02 -10.22 13.06
N SER A 243 -4.40 -11.23 12.28
CA SER A 243 -5.32 -11.09 11.16
C SER A 243 -6.72 -10.64 11.62
N VAL A 244 -7.19 -11.20 12.74
CA VAL A 244 -8.45 -10.81 13.37
C VAL A 244 -8.46 -9.30 13.68
N LYS A 245 -7.36 -8.74 14.21
CA LYS A 245 -7.35 -7.33 14.62
C LYS A 245 -7.56 -6.38 13.44
N ALA A 246 -6.87 -6.62 12.32
CA ALA A 246 -6.99 -5.76 11.14
C ALA A 246 -8.38 -5.85 10.50
N LEU A 247 -8.92 -7.06 10.35
CA LEU A 247 -10.27 -7.26 9.80
C LEU A 247 -11.34 -6.68 10.72
N LYS A 248 -11.24 -6.89 12.04
CA LYS A 248 -12.14 -6.26 13.02
C LYS A 248 -12.08 -4.74 12.97
N ALA A 249 -10.88 -4.16 12.88
CA ALA A 249 -10.71 -2.72 12.75
C ALA A 249 -11.40 -2.20 11.47
N ALA A 250 -11.22 -2.87 10.33
CA ALA A 250 -11.89 -2.49 9.08
C ALA A 250 -13.42 -2.57 9.19
N VAL A 251 -13.97 -3.56 9.89
CA VAL A 251 -15.42 -3.67 10.16
C VAL A 251 -15.91 -2.52 11.05
N LEU A 252 -15.17 -2.19 12.11
CA LEU A 252 -15.52 -1.09 13.01
C LEU A 252 -15.44 0.27 12.29
N GLU A 253 -14.39 0.52 11.52
CA GLU A 253 -14.22 1.71 10.66
C GLU A 253 -15.40 1.85 9.69
N GLY A 254 -15.75 0.75 9.01
CA GLY A 254 -16.91 0.71 8.12
C GLY A 254 -18.22 1.00 8.86
N TRP A 255 -18.40 0.44 10.06
CA TRP A 255 -19.56 0.74 10.89
C TRP A 255 -19.68 2.23 11.20
N VAL A 256 -18.58 2.94 11.47
CA VAL A 256 -18.62 4.40 11.71
C VAL A 256 -18.97 5.17 10.45
N GLY A 257 -18.38 4.80 9.32
CA GLY A 257 -18.54 5.51 8.05
C GLY A 257 -19.94 5.40 7.42
N PHE A 258 -20.75 4.42 7.81
CA PHE A 258 -22.08 4.23 7.24
C PHE A 258 -23.10 5.26 7.74
N ASP A 259 -23.75 5.91 6.79
CA ASP A 259 -25.09 6.42 7.00
C ASP A 259 -26.03 5.26 7.37
N LYS A 260 -26.64 5.36 8.55
CA LYS A 260 -27.49 4.29 9.12
C LYS A 260 -28.88 4.27 8.48
N ILE A 261 -29.15 5.16 7.52
CA ILE A 261 -30.36 5.13 6.70
C ILE A 261 -30.48 3.74 6.03
N GLY A 262 -31.54 3.01 6.37
CA GLY A 262 -31.80 1.65 5.87
C GLY A 262 -31.44 0.52 6.84
N PHE A 263 -30.82 0.81 7.99
CA PHE A 263 -30.56 -0.20 9.03
C PHE A 263 -31.85 -0.39 9.85
N HIS A 264 -32.47 -1.56 9.76
CA HIS A 264 -33.62 -1.87 10.61
C HIS A 264 -33.13 -2.30 12.00
N GLU A 265 -33.70 -1.71 13.05
CA GLU A 265 -33.36 -2.03 14.44
C GLU A 265 -33.39 -3.53 14.72
N ARG A 266 -34.38 -4.25 14.17
CA ARG A 266 -34.52 -5.71 14.34
C ARG A 266 -33.30 -6.46 13.79
N GLU A 267 -32.80 -6.06 12.63
CA GLU A 267 -31.67 -6.72 11.97
C GLU A 267 -30.36 -6.45 12.72
N VAL A 268 -30.17 -5.21 13.17
CA VAL A 268 -29.01 -4.82 13.99
C VAL A 268 -29.03 -5.56 15.33
N ARG A 269 -30.17 -5.61 16.01
CA ARG A 269 -30.33 -6.36 17.27
C ARG A 269 -30.06 -7.85 17.07
N GLN A 270 -30.50 -8.42 15.95
CA GLN A 270 -30.21 -9.82 15.65
C GLN A 270 -28.71 -10.02 15.42
N LEU A 271 -28.04 -9.13 14.68
CA LEU A 271 -26.60 -9.18 14.49
C LEU A 271 -25.82 -9.17 15.80
N PHE A 272 -26.19 -8.29 16.75
CA PHE A 272 -25.54 -8.25 18.06
C PHE A 272 -25.81 -9.50 18.91
N LYS A 273 -26.93 -10.19 18.70
CA LYS A 273 -27.19 -11.50 19.33
C LYS A 273 -26.37 -12.61 18.68
N ASP A 274 -26.20 -12.55 17.36
CA ASP A 274 -25.44 -13.53 16.58
C ASP A 274 -23.93 -13.43 16.85
N VAL A 275 -23.43 -12.20 17.10
CA VAL A 275 -22.01 -11.90 17.36
C VAL A 275 -21.91 -10.88 18.51
N PRO A 276 -21.94 -11.34 19.78
CA PRO A 276 -21.88 -10.44 20.93
C PRO A 276 -20.53 -9.72 21.06
N GLU A 277 -19.43 -10.35 20.66
CA GLU A 277 -18.08 -9.78 20.72
C GLU A 277 -17.96 -8.52 19.84
N PHE A 278 -18.72 -8.47 18.74
CA PHE A 278 -18.78 -7.28 17.89
C PHE A 278 -19.46 -6.10 18.61
N ALA A 279 -20.53 -6.37 19.37
CA ALA A 279 -21.21 -5.34 20.14
C ALA A 279 -20.33 -4.81 21.28
N GLU A 280 -19.54 -5.69 21.92
CA GLU A 280 -18.55 -5.31 22.93
C GLU A 280 -17.45 -4.44 22.33
N ASP A 281 -16.83 -4.88 21.23
CA ASP A 281 -15.77 -4.14 20.53
C ASP A 281 -16.27 -2.75 20.06
N LEU A 282 -17.52 -2.67 19.57
CA LEU A 282 -18.17 -1.38 19.28
C LEU A 282 -18.28 -0.51 20.53
N ALA A 283 -18.87 -1.03 21.61
CA ALA A 283 -19.09 -0.27 22.85
C ALA A 283 -17.76 0.25 23.44
N PHE A 284 -16.72 -0.58 23.48
CA PHE A 284 -15.39 -0.17 23.89
C PHE A 284 -14.78 0.86 22.94
N GLY A 285 -14.98 0.71 21.63
CA GLY A 285 -14.57 1.70 20.64
C GLY A 285 -15.15 3.09 20.91
N TYR A 286 -16.46 3.18 21.20
CA TYR A 286 -17.12 4.45 21.54
C TYR A 286 -16.60 5.06 22.85
N LEU A 287 -16.27 4.23 23.85
CA LEU A 287 -15.79 4.67 25.16
C LEU A 287 -14.32 5.14 25.15
N THR A 288 -13.48 4.51 24.33
CA THR A 288 -12.04 4.77 24.29
C THR A 288 -11.64 5.82 23.25
N ALA A 289 -12.54 6.12 22.31
CA ALA A 289 -12.28 7.11 21.29
C ALA A 289 -12.17 8.55 21.83
N PRO A 290 -11.26 9.37 21.28
CA PRO A 290 -11.22 10.79 21.56
C PRO A 290 -12.55 11.44 21.14
N LYS A 291 -13.02 12.41 21.95
CA LYS A 291 -14.25 13.17 21.68
C LYS A 291 -14.23 13.70 20.24
N GLY A 292 -15.18 13.24 19.41
CA GLY A 292 -15.34 13.63 18.00
C GLY A 292 -15.06 12.55 16.96
N PHE A 293 -14.52 11.38 17.35
CA PHE A 293 -14.25 10.29 16.39
C PHE A 293 -15.51 9.49 15.99
N PHE A 294 -16.50 9.42 16.88
CA PHE A 294 -17.72 8.61 16.69
C PHE A 294 -19.03 9.41 16.76
N LEU A 295 -18.99 10.67 17.19
CA LEU A 295 -20.17 11.52 17.26
C LEU A 295 -20.12 12.49 16.08
N PRO A 296 -21.14 12.50 15.19
CA PRO A 296 -21.27 13.61 14.25
C PRO A 296 -21.30 14.90 15.08
N SER A 297 -20.59 15.94 14.63
CA SER A 297 -20.67 17.26 15.22
C SER A 297 -22.13 17.68 15.22
N TYR A 298 -22.78 17.56 16.37
CA TYR A 298 -24.13 18.05 16.56
C TYR A 298 -24.00 19.57 16.59
N ASP A 299 -24.11 20.21 15.42
CA ASP A 299 -24.27 21.65 15.35
C ASP A 299 -25.67 21.97 15.90
N PRO A 300 -25.80 22.68 17.04
CA PRO A 300 -27.07 23.08 17.59
C PRO A 300 -27.60 24.28 16.80
N ILE A 301 -27.92 24.06 15.53
CA ILE A 301 -28.74 24.96 14.73
C ILE A 301 -30.11 24.28 14.73
N TYR A 302 -31.19 25.02 15.01
CA TYR A 302 -32.56 24.53 15.25
C TYR A 302 -32.90 24.11 16.70
N MET A 303 -32.63 25.00 17.66
CA MET A 303 -33.59 25.26 18.75
C MET A 303 -33.67 26.76 19.01
N THR A 304 -34.51 27.45 18.22
CA THR A 304 -35.12 28.74 18.56
C THR A 304 -36.49 28.80 17.91
#